data_AF-A0A2P8IIX0-F1
#
_entry.id   AF-A0A2P8IIX0-F1
#
_cell.length_a   1.000
_cell.length_b   1.000
_cell.length_c   1.000
_cell.angle_alpha   90.00
_cell.angle_beta   90.00
_cell.angle_gamma   90.00
#
_symmetry.space_group_name_H-M   'P 1'
#
loop_
_entity.id
_entity.type
_entity.pdbx_description
1 polymer ?
#
loop_
_entity_poly.entity_id
_entity_poly.type
_entity_poly.pdbx_seq_one_letter_code
_entity_poly.pdbx_strand_id
1 'polypeptide(L)'
;MRLPLLVVALGVVVAGCAAVDRTTPPDLAIGSDLPAAVAPVPAGVDFPVTAVPRPIVLFLPKLLTVEWMGLEEEKLAAGYRFTGVEPPTPGPASVVLPDGPATLPLISVRDALAGMPGGARDGELELVSAELGTAEFNTDRGRLELPAWRFRSVYGSVYAWPAVTPDAFWKQGEVIDGSHHARTSDGVRLEVELGAPPEPCEGDPPATKEPVVTETETSVVIGVRTVGTVGECARRAMYRFQYYPVTLSKPLGARLLVFEEDSTIIPVAPN
;
A
#
# COMPACT_ATOMS: atom_id res chain seq x y z
N MET A 1 11.65 64.22 -40.12
CA MET A 1 12.78 63.51 -39.48
C MET A 1 12.68 62.04 -39.83
N ARG A 2 13.69 61.50 -40.52
CA ARG A 2 13.80 60.09 -40.90
C ARG A 2 14.48 59.34 -39.74
N LEU A 3 13.87 58.27 -39.24
CA LEU A 3 14.52 57.30 -38.34
C LEU A 3 14.36 55.88 -38.91
N PRO A 4 15.35 54.98 -38.73
CA PRO A 4 15.62 53.87 -39.62
C PRO A 4 14.94 52.56 -39.24
N LEU A 5 14.72 51.76 -40.30
CA LEU A 5 14.26 50.38 -40.33
C LEU A 5 15.26 49.47 -39.59
N LEU A 6 14.83 48.82 -38.51
CA LEU A 6 15.60 47.78 -37.83
C LEU A 6 15.13 46.42 -38.38
N VAL A 7 15.91 45.83 -39.27
CA VAL A 7 15.67 44.47 -39.79
C VAL A 7 16.30 43.48 -38.82
N VAL A 8 15.47 42.84 -37.99
CA VAL A 8 15.89 41.71 -37.16
C VAL A 8 15.75 40.44 -37.99
N ALA A 9 16.88 39.88 -38.41
CA ALA A 9 16.95 38.58 -39.05
C ALA A 9 16.72 37.49 -37.98
N LEU A 10 15.52 36.93 -37.94
CA LEU A 10 15.19 35.77 -37.11
C LEU A 10 15.68 34.50 -37.82
N GLY A 11 16.82 33.98 -37.37
CA GLY A 11 17.34 32.69 -37.83
C GLY A 11 16.47 31.55 -37.30
N VAL A 12 15.67 30.95 -38.18
CA VAL A 12 14.92 29.72 -37.89
C VAL A 12 15.90 28.55 -38.00
N VAL A 13 16.26 27.96 -36.86
CA VAL A 13 16.97 26.68 -36.80
C VAL A 13 15.94 25.58 -37.02
N VAL A 14 15.91 25.01 -38.22
CA VAL A 14 15.13 23.82 -38.56
C VAL A 14 15.87 22.61 -37.97
N ALA A 15 15.47 22.18 -36.77
CA ALA A 15 15.89 20.91 -36.22
C ALA A 15 15.26 19.78 -37.07
N GLY A 16 16.11 18.99 -37.71
CA GLY A 16 15.70 17.91 -38.59
C GLY A 16 14.91 16.83 -37.85
N CYS A 17 13.72 16.52 -38.37
CA CYS A 17 13.04 15.27 -38.08
C CYS A 17 13.86 14.12 -38.67
N ALA A 18 14.66 13.44 -37.85
CA ALA A 18 15.18 12.13 -38.20
C ALA A 18 13.98 11.19 -38.40
N ALA A 19 13.88 10.61 -39.60
CA ALA A 19 12.91 9.59 -39.93
C ALA A 19 13.16 8.37 -39.02
N VAL A 20 12.20 8.07 -38.16
CA VAL A 20 12.17 6.82 -37.39
C VAL A 20 11.85 5.70 -38.38
N ASP A 21 12.85 4.87 -38.66
CA ASP A 21 12.71 3.67 -39.48
C ASP A 21 11.80 2.68 -38.75
N ARG A 22 10.60 2.44 -39.29
CA ARG A 22 9.57 1.56 -38.70
C ARG A 22 9.68 0.10 -39.16
N THR A 23 10.81 -0.28 -39.77
CA THR A 23 10.99 -1.63 -40.32
C THR A 23 11.62 -2.61 -39.34
N THR A 24 12.06 -2.16 -38.16
CA THR A 24 12.52 -3.03 -37.08
C THR A 24 11.45 -3.09 -35.99
N PRO A 25 10.80 -4.24 -35.74
CA PRO A 25 10.05 -4.44 -34.51
C PRO A 25 10.97 -4.10 -33.33
N PRO A 26 10.51 -3.39 -32.29
CA PRO A 26 11.30 -3.27 -31.08
C PRO A 26 11.55 -4.69 -30.58
N ASP A 27 12.83 -5.07 -30.55
CA ASP A 27 13.30 -6.28 -29.89
C ASP A 27 13.13 -6.05 -28.38
N LEU A 28 11.88 -6.14 -27.93
CA LEU A 28 11.57 -6.30 -26.52
C LEU A 28 12.00 -7.72 -26.21
N ALA A 29 13.23 -7.87 -25.72
CA ALA A 29 13.69 -9.06 -25.06
C ALA A 29 12.81 -9.29 -23.81
N ILE A 30 11.60 -9.80 -24.01
CA ILE A 30 10.83 -10.52 -23.00
C ILE A 30 11.35 -11.95 -23.07
N GLY A 31 12.65 -12.09 -22.79
CA GLY A 31 13.42 -13.33 -22.87
C GLY A 31 13.61 -13.88 -21.46
N SER A 32 13.27 -15.15 -21.32
CA SER A 32 13.08 -15.91 -20.08
C SER A 32 14.36 -16.27 -19.33
N ASP A 33 15.28 -15.33 -19.12
CA ASP A 33 16.53 -15.56 -18.40
C ASP A 33 16.68 -14.57 -17.24
N LEU A 34 15.77 -14.61 -16.27
CA LEU A 34 16.15 -14.18 -14.92
C LEU A 34 16.91 -15.36 -14.31
N PRO A 35 18.23 -15.27 -14.08
CA PRO A 35 18.90 -16.26 -13.25
C PRO A 35 18.15 -16.35 -11.92
N ALA A 36 18.09 -17.55 -11.34
CA ALA A 36 17.73 -17.76 -9.95
C ALA A 36 18.81 -17.14 -9.03
N ALA A 37 19.09 -15.85 -9.23
CA ALA A 37 19.78 -15.02 -8.26
C ALA A 37 18.80 -14.91 -7.11
N VAL A 38 19.11 -15.64 -6.03
CA VAL A 38 18.54 -15.36 -4.72
C VAL A 38 18.73 -13.87 -4.52
N ALA A 39 17.65 -13.09 -4.57
CA ALA A 39 17.72 -11.67 -4.32
C ALA A 39 18.43 -11.50 -2.96
N PRO A 40 19.38 -10.56 -2.83
CA PRO A 40 19.98 -10.30 -1.54
C PRO A 40 18.85 -10.04 -0.55
N VAL A 41 18.84 -10.79 0.57
CA VAL A 41 17.84 -10.66 1.63
C VAL A 41 17.70 -9.16 1.92
N PRO A 42 16.49 -8.57 1.77
CA PRO A 42 16.32 -7.14 1.95
C PRO A 42 16.92 -6.74 3.30
N ALA A 43 17.71 -5.66 3.30
CA ALA A 43 18.29 -5.10 4.52
C ALA A 43 17.17 -4.98 5.56
N GLY A 44 17.40 -5.57 6.74
CA GLY A 44 16.34 -5.86 7.71
C GLY A 44 15.40 -4.69 7.94
N VAL A 45 14.10 -4.99 8.05
CA VAL A 45 13.09 -3.98 8.33
C VAL A 45 13.33 -3.43 9.74
N ASP A 46 13.60 -2.12 9.84
CA ASP A 46 13.74 -1.39 11.10
C ASP A 46 12.37 -1.17 11.76
N PHE A 47 11.73 -2.27 12.12
CA PHE A 47 10.44 -2.29 12.79
C PHE A 47 10.64 -2.56 14.29
N PRO A 48 10.10 -1.72 15.18
CA PRO A 48 10.34 -1.79 16.61
C PRO A 48 9.50 -2.92 17.26
N VAL A 49 9.88 -4.18 17.03
CA VAL A 49 9.16 -5.36 17.56
C VAL A 49 9.03 -5.41 19.08
N THR A 50 9.90 -4.70 19.81
CA THR A 50 9.91 -4.66 21.27
C THR A 50 9.11 -3.50 21.87
N ALA A 51 8.52 -2.62 21.05
CA ALA A 51 7.71 -1.52 21.53
C ALA A 51 6.39 -2.03 22.14
N VAL A 52 5.91 -1.33 23.19
CA VAL A 52 4.69 -1.69 23.93
C VAL A 52 3.79 -0.45 24.04
N PRO A 53 2.60 -0.44 23.41
CA PRO A 53 2.11 -1.46 22.48
C PRO A 53 2.95 -1.51 21.20
N ARG A 54 2.91 -2.65 20.50
CA ARG A 54 3.56 -2.82 19.20
C ARG A 54 2.93 -1.85 18.19
N PRO A 55 3.71 -1.02 17.47
CA PRO A 55 3.16 -0.10 16.48
C PRO A 55 2.33 -0.79 15.39
N ILE A 56 1.35 -0.06 14.87
CA ILE A 56 0.48 -0.50 13.78
C ILE A 56 1.11 -0.07 12.46
N VAL A 57 1.26 -1.00 11.51
CA VAL A 57 1.56 -0.60 10.13
C VAL A 57 0.22 -0.30 9.48
N LEU A 58 -0.10 0.98 9.32
CA LEU A 58 -1.29 1.43 8.61
C LEU A 58 -0.95 1.58 7.14
N PHE A 59 -1.61 0.81 6.26
CA PHE A 59 -1.41 0.91 4.83
C PHE A 59 -2.20 2.08 4.22
N LEU A 60 -1.74 2.56 3.05
CA LEU A 60 -2.51 3.50 2.24
C LEU A 60 -3.74 2.84 1.60
N PRO A 61 -4.83 3.60 1.37
CA PRO A 61 -5.03 5.00 1.76
C PRO A 61 -5.44 5.15 3.24
N LYS A 62 -4.96 6.22 3.90
CA LYS A 62 -5.36 6.56 5.28
C LYS A 62 -6.76 7.17 5.37
N LEU A 63 -7.13 7.95 4.35
CA LEU A 63 -8.45 8.57 4.26
C LEU A 63 -9.38 7.59 3.57
N LEU A 64 -10.44 7.19 4.28
CA LEU A 64 -11.41 6.23 3.79
C LEU A 64 -12.73 6.94 3.46
N THR A 65 -13.37 6.55 2.37
CA THR A 65 -14.78 6.92 2.12
C THR A 65 -15.65 5.84 2.74
N VAL A 66 -16.35 6.17 3.83
CA VAL A 66 -17.22 5.22 4.54
C VAL A 66 -18.61 5.19 3.93
N GLU A 67 -19.16 6.36 3.62
CA GLU A 67 -20.45 6.51 2.96
C GLU A 67 -20.27 7.47 1.78
N TRP A 68 -20.71 7.06 0.59
CA TRP A 68 -20.57 7.84 -0.62
C TRP A 68 -21.94 8.22 -1.17
N MET A 69 -22.22 9.53 -1.26
CA MET A 69 -23.49 10.06 -1.76
C MET A 69 -23.47 10.43 -3.24
N GLY A 70 -22.30 10.41 -3.91
CA GLY A 70 -22.27 10.33 -5.38
C GLY A 70 -22.01 11.58 -6.19
N LEU A 71 -21.65 12.72 -5.61
CA LEU A 71 -21.50 13.96 -6.38
C LEU A 71 -20.11 14.08 -7.02
N GLU A 72 -20.07 14.47 -8.30
CA GLU A 72 -18.83 14.60 -9.07
C GLU A 72 -17.90 15.68 -8.48
N GLU A 73 -18.48 16.71 -7.89
CA GLU A 73 -17.77 17.79 -7.21
C GLU A 73 -16.89 17.26 -6.05
N GLU A 74 -17.35 16.23 -5.34
CA GLU A 74 -16.58 15.62 -4.25
C GLU A 74 -15.36 14.85 -4.77
N LYS A 75 -15.44 14.26 -5.96
CA LYS A 75 -14.33 13.53 -6.59
C LYS A 75 -13.20 14.45 -7.06
N LEU A 76 -13.56 15.70 -7.37
CA LEU A 76 -12.63 16.72 -7.87
C LEU A 76 -11.93 17.48 -6.73
N ALA A 77 -12.40 17.32 -5.49
CA ALA A 77 -11.79 17.97 -4.35
C ALA A 77 -10.33 17.56 -4.19
N ALA A 78 -9.47 18.56 -4.05
CA ALA A 78 -8.05 18.36 -3.83
C ALA A 78 -7.67 18.53 -2.36
N GLY A 79 -8.53 19.14 -1.53
CA GLY A 79 -8.29 19.30 -0.09
C GLY A 79 -9.59 19.31 0.70
N TYR A 80 -9.48 19.54 2.01
CA TYR A 80 -10.60 19.49 2.95
C TYR A 80 -10.61 20.72 3.84
N ARG A 81 -11.80 21.29 4.04
CA ARG A 81 -12.02 22.41 4.94
C ARG A 81 -13.14 22.10 5.91
N PHE A 82 -12.89 22.24 7.20
CA PHE A 82 -13.90 22.02 8.23
C PHE A 82 -14.58 23.33 8.63
N THR A 83 -15.90 23.37 8.52
CA THR A 83 -16.75 24.54 8.88
C THR A 83 -17.71 24.24 10.03
N GLY A 84 -17.72 22.98 10.50
CA GLY A 84 -18.52 22.54 11.65
C GLY A 84 -18.01 23.05 13.00
N VAL A 85 -18.75 22.71 14.06
CA VAL A 85 -18.31 22.92 15.44
C VAL A 85 -17.35 21.79 15.80
N GLU A 86 -16.15 22.14 16.25
CA GLU A 86 -15.13 21.17 16.65
C GLU A 86 -15.57 20.47 17.96
N PRO A 87 -15.69 19.12 17.98
CA PRO A 87 -15.93 18.37 19.21
C PRO A 87 -14.71 18.47 20.14
N PRO A 88 -14.89 18.25 21.46
CA PRO A 88 -13.76 18.23 22.39
C PRO A 88 -12.77 17.13 22.02
N THR A 89 -11.48 17.39 22.22
CA THR A 89 -10.43 16.38 22.03
C THR A 89 -10.70 15.20 22.97
N PRO A 90 -10.86 13.98 22.43
CA PRO A 90 -11.15 12.82 23.25
C PRO A 90 -9.91 12.38 24.03
N GLY A 91 -10.14 11.76 25.20
CA GLY A 91 -9.07 11.06 25.91
C GLY A 91 -8.63 9.78 25.20
N PRO A 92 -7.59 9.10 25.70
CA PRO A 92 -7.16 7.81 25.16
C PRO A 92 -8.30 6.78 25.11
N ALA A 93 -8.33 5.97 24.05
CA ALA A 93 -9.32 4.91 23.87
C ALA A 93 -8.72 3.53 24.07
N SER A 94 -9.44 2.66 24.77
CA SER A 94 -9.11 1.23 24.86
C SER A 94 -9.58 0.51 23.61
N VAL A 95 -8.70 -0.28 23.00
CA VAL A 95 -8.97 -1.11 21.82
C VAL A 95 -8.52 -2.54 22.09
N VAL A 96 -9.13 -3.50 21.39
CA VAL A 96 -8.69 -4.90 21.39
C VAL A 96 -8.03 -5.18 20.04
N LEU A 97 -6.72 -5.36 20.04
CA LEU A 97 -5.95 -5.71 18.86
C LEU A 97 -5.71 -7.23 18.82
N PRO A 98 -5.38 -7.81 17.64
CA PRO A 98 -5.04 -9.23 17.53
C PRO A 98 -3.89 -9.69 18.44
N ASP A 99 -2.98 -8.78 18.82
CA ASP A 99 -1.86 -9.01 19.75
C ASP A 99 -2.20 -8.70 21.21
N GLY A 100 -3.42 -8.22 21.50
CA GLY A 100 -3.92 -7.97 22.85
C GLY A 100 -4.60 -6.61 23.03
N PRO A 101 -5.12 -6.32 24.24
CA PRO A 101 -5.70 -5.03 24.54
C PRO A 101 -4.62 -3.93 24.57
N ALA A 102 -4.96 -2.76 24.04
CA ALA A 102 -4.10 -1.58 24.04
C ALA A 102 -4.89 -0.31 24.39
N THR A 103 -4.19 0.71 24.88
CA THR A 103 -4.74 2.05 25.06
C THR A 103 -4.06 2.99 24.09
N LEU A 104 -4.84 3.53 23.14
CA LEU A 104 -4.34 4.38 22.08
C LEU A 104 -4.66 5.85 22.40
N PRO A 105 -3.65 6.74 22.47
CA PRO A 105 -3.89 8.17 22.59
C PRO A 105 -4.53 8.68 21.29
N LEU A 106 -5.48 9.62 21.44
CA LEU A 106 -6.26 10.15 20.34
C LEU A 106 -5.89 11.60 20.04
N ILE A 107 -6.11 12.03 18.79
CA ILE A 107 -5.83 13.37 18.28
C ILE A 107 -7.12 14.19 18.17
N SER A 108 -6.99 15.52 18.09
CA SER A 108 -8.11 16.42 17.83
C SER A 108 -8.60 16.34 16.37
N VAL A 109 -9.76 16.92 16.10
CA VAL A 109 -10.26 17.09 14.71
C VAL A 109 -9.29 17.95 13.91
N ARG A 110 -8.77 19.03 14.51
CA ARG A 110 -7.76 19.89 13.87
C ARG A 110 -6.51 19.13 13.45
N ASP A 111 -5.97 18.29 14.32
CA ASP A 111 -4.78 17.49 14.01
C ASP A 111 -5.07 16.45 12.92
N ALA A 112 -6.26 15.86 12.93
CA ALA A 112 -6.71 14.93 11.89
C ALA A 112 -6.79 15.62 10.53
N LEU A 113 -7.41 16.80 10.45
CA LEU A 113 -7.50 17.60 9.23
C LEU A 113 -6.13 18.02 8.70
N ALA A 114 -5.21 18.39 9.59
CA ALA A 114 -3.83 18.72 9.21
C ALA A 114 -3.06 17.52 8.64
N GLY A 115 -3.43 16.31 9.02
CA GLY A 115 -2.85 15.07 8.49
C GLY A 115 -3.49 14.58 7.18
N MET A 116 -4.72 15.04 6.86
CA MET A 116 -5.41 14.62 5.65
C MET A 116 -4.64 15.03 4.39
N PRO A 117 -4.69 14.23 3.31
CA PRO A 117 -4.08 14.61 2.05
C PRO A 117 -4.71 15.91 1.53
N GLY A 118 -3.85 16.88 1.23
CA GLY A 118 -4.21 18.12 0.56
C GLY A 118 -3.35 18.30 -0.69
N GLY A 119 -3.97 18.56 -1.82
CA GLY A 119 -3.36 18.83 -3.11
C GLY A 119 -3.22 20.32 -3.37
N ALA A 120 -2.21 20.71 -4.14
CA ALA A 120 -1.95 22.09 -4.54
C ALA A 120 -2.92 22.64 -5.61
N ARG A 121 -4.12 22.04 -5.76
CA ARG A 121 -5.11 22.41 -6.78
C ARG A 121 -6.29 23.14 -6.13
N ASP A 122 -6.94 24.00 -6.91
CA ASP A 122 -8.15 24.71 -6.49
C ASP A 122 -9.30 23.72 -6.24
N GLY A 123 -9.95 23.83 -5.08
CA GLY A 123 -11.13 23.05 -4.71
C GLY A 123 -10.97 22.32 -3.38
N GLU A 124 -11.53 22.89 -2.31
CA GLU A 124 -11.66 22.24 -1.00
C GLU A 124 -13.06 21.62 -0.85
N LEU A 125 -13.12 20.38 -0.39
CA LEU A 125 -14.37 19.79 0.06
C LEU A 125 -14.71 20.32 1.45
N GLU A 126 -15.90 20.90 1.58
CA GLU A 126 -16.40 21.36 2.86
C GLU A 126 -16.93 20.19 3.71
N LEU A 127 -16.36 20.06 4.91
CA LEU A 127 -16.75 19.13 5.96
C LEU A 127 -17.53 19.89 7.03
N VAL A 128 -18.80 19.55 7.21
CA VAL A 128 -19.76 20.30 8.02
C VAL A 128 -19.96 19.72 9.42
N SER A 129 -19.56 18.47 9.64
CA SER A 129 -19.59 17.85 10.97
C SER A 129 -18.47 16.83 11.13
N ALA A 130 -18.04 16.64 12.38
CA ALA A 130 -17.06 15.63 12.76
C ALA A 130 -17.55 14.91 14.02
N GLU A 131 -17.50 13.59 14.02
CA GLU A 131 -17.82 12.76 15.18
C GLU A 131 -16.72 11.73 15.41
N LEU A 132 -16.44 11.43 16.68
CA LEU A 132 -15.57 10.32 17.02
C LEU A 132 -16.36 9.03 16.89
N GLY A 133 -15.84 8.10 16.11
CA GLY A 133 -16.37 6.75 15.99
C GLY A 133 -15.26 5.77 15.67
N THR A 134 -15.57 4.77 14.87
CA THR A 134 -14.60 3.80 14.36
C THR A 134 -14.67 3.69 12.84
N ALA A 135 -13.59 3.19 12.25
CA ALA A 135 -13.52 2.78 10.86
C ALA A 135 -12.55 1.60 10.72
N GLU A 136 -12.76 0.79 9.67
CA GLU A 136 -11.93 -0.36 9.35
C GLU A 136 -10.76 0.05 8.44
N PHE A 137 -9.53 -0.14 8.90
CA PHE A 137 -8.31 0.19 8.17
C PHE A 137 -7.53 -1.07 7.81
N ASN A 138 -6.86 -1.06 6.65
CA ASN A 138 -5.93 -2.12 6.27
C ASN A 138 -4.60 -1.94 7.02
N THR A 139 -4.17 -3.00 7.70
CA THR A 139 -2.94 -3.00 8.50
C THR A 139 -2.15 -4.29 8.34
N ASP A 140 -0.93 -4.34 8.88
CA ASP A 140 -0.13 -5.57 8.94
C ASP A 140 -0.81 -6.72 9.71
N ARG A 141 -1.85 -6.44 10.49
CA ARG A 141 -2.64 -7.44 11.23
C ARG A 141 -3.96 -7.79 10.51
N GLY A 142 -4.07 -7.45 9.22
CA GLY A 142 -5.31 -7.48 8.47
C GLY A 142 -6.15 -6.22 8.69
N ARG A 143 -7.47 -6.35 8.48
CA ARG A 143 -8.43 -5.26 8.69
C ARG A 143 -8.66 -5.03 10.18
N LEU A 144 -8.44 -3.81 10.65
CA LEU A 144 -8.64 -3.42 12.04
C LEU A 144 -9.65 -2.29 12.17
N GLU A 145 -10.62 -2.48 13.05
CA GLU A 145 -11.48 -1.40 13.49
C GLU A 145 -10.73 -0.52 14.50
N LEU A 146 -10.43 0.73 14.12
CA LEU A 146 -9.69 1.69 14.94
C LEU A 146 -10.53 2.95 15.21
N PRO A 147 -10.27 3.67 16.32
CA PRO A 147 -10.83 4.98 16.54
C PRO A 147 -10.57 5.91 15.34
N ALA A 148 -11.62 6.54 14.85
CA ALA A 148 -11.58 7.38 13.67
C ALA A 148 -12.44 8.63 13.85
N TRP A 149 -11.95 9.74 13.31
CA TRP A 149 -12.78 10.91 13.07
C TRP A 149 -13.58 10.67 11.80
N ARG A 150 -14.91 10.70 11.93
CA ARG A 150 -15.85 10.56 10.83
C ARG A 150 -16.35 11.95 10.47
N PHE A 151 -15.92 12.43 9.30
CA PHE A 151 -16.25 13.73 8.77
C PHE A 151 -17.38 13.63 7.76
N ARG A 152 -18.43 14.41 7.95
CA ARG A 152 -19.52 14.53 6.98
C ARG A 152 -19.28 15.72 6.08
N SER A 153 -19.34 15.53 4.77
CA SER A 153 -19.30 16.64 3.81
C SER A 153 -20.63 17.38 3.74
N VAL A 154 -20.61 18.58 3.16
CA VAL A 154 -21.82 19.35 2.84
C VAL A 154 -22.79 18.59 1.92
N TYR A 155 -22.29 17.60 1.18
CA TYR A 155 -23.05 16.75 0.26
C TYR A 155 -23.56 15.45 0.91
N GLY A 156 -23.19 15.20 2.17
CA GLY A 156 -23.67 14.07 2.96
C GLY A 156 -22.76 12.84 2.98
N SER A 157 -21.72 12.78 2.14
CA SER A 157 -20.70 11.71 2.18
C SER A 157 -19.94 11.72 3.51
N VAL A 158 -19.48 10.55 3.95
CA VAL A 158 -18.73 10.38 5.20
C VAL A 158 -17.34 9.86 4.91
N TYR A 159 -16.34 10.59 5.39
CA TYR A 159 -14.92 10.24 5.29
C TYR A 159 -14.38 9.90 6.67
N ALA A 160 -13.55 8.87 6.78
CA ALA A 160 -12.89 8.50 8.02
C ALA A 160 -11.38 8.69 7.95
N TRP A 161 -10.84 9.26 9.02
CA TRP A 161 -9.41 9.41 9.25
C TRP A 161 -9.05 8.85 10.62
N PRO A 162 -7.92 8.14 10.79
CA PRO A 162 -7.52 7.62 12.09
C PRO A 162 -7.49 8.72 13.15
N ALA A 163 -8.22 8.54 14.23
CA ALA A 163 -8.19 9.45 15.39
C ALA A 163 -7.04 9.12 16.33
N VAL A 164 -6.22 8.12 16.02
CA VAL A 164 -5.07 7.68 16.83
C VAL A 164 -3.85 8.56 16.54
N THR A 165 -3.04 8.84 17.56
CA THR A 165 -1.77 9.58 17.39
C THR A 165 -0.85 8.94 16.34
N PRO A 166 -0.10 9.72 15.54
CA PRO A 166 0.91 9.22 14.62
C PRO A 166 1.90 8.23 15.23
N ASP A 167 2.34 8.45 16.48
CA ASP A 167 3.32 7.59 17.18
C ASP A 167 2.85 6.16 17.44
N ALA A 168 1.55 5.88 17.35
CA ALA A 168 1.03 4.52 17.42
C ALA A 168 1.27 3.74 16.12
N PHE A 169 1.66 4.42 15.04
CA PHE A 169 1.89 3.83 13.73
C PHE A 169 3.38 3.80 13.39
N TRP A 170 3.82 2.72 12.75
CA TRP A 170 5.14 2.69 12.12
C TRP A 170 5.04 3.23 10.69
N LYS A 171 5.81 4.28 10.38
CA LYS A 171 5.81 4.95 9.07
C LYS A 171 4.40 5.23 8.56
N GLN A 172 3.57 5.87 9.39
CA GLN A 172 2.13 6.08 9.21
C GLN A 172 1.77 6.29 7.73
N GLY A 173 1.19 5.27 7.07
CA GLY A 173 0.80 5.29 5.65
C GLY A 173 1.84 5.79 4.64
N GLU A 174 3.12 5.56 4.91
CA GLU A 174 4.17 5.55 3.88
C GLU A 174 4.29 4.16 3.24
N VAL A 175 3.72 3.15 3.88
CA VAL A 175 3.70 1.77 3.39
C VAL A 175 2.47 1.57 2.51
N ILE A 176 2.72 1.13 1.27
CA ILE A 176 1.68 0.71 0.34
C ILE A 176 1.30 -0.73 0.68
N ASP A 177 0.00 -1.01 0.65
CA ASP A 177 -0.53 -2.37 0.82
C ASP A 177 0.01 -3.28 -0.28
N GLY A 178 0.58 -4.42 0.11
CA GLY A 178 1.03 -5.44 -0.85
C GLY A 178 -0.17 -6.12 -1.51
N SER A 179 0.05 -6.80 -2.64
CA SER A 179 -0.99 -7.65 -3.25
C SER A 179 -1.20 -8.99 -2.55
N HIS A 180 -0.34 -9.30 -1.57
CA HIS A 180 -0.27 -10.59 -0.89
C HIS A 180 -0.96 -10.52 0.46
N HIS A 181 -1.56 -11.64 0.87
CA HIS A 181 -2.23 -11.75 2.16
C HIS A 181 -1.79 -13.04 2.84
N ALA A 182 -1.78 -13.05 4.16
CA ALA A 182 -1.57 -14.26 4.92
C ALA A 182 -2.61 -14.40 6.03
N ARG A 183 -2.79 -15.63 6.47
CA ARG A 183 -3.65 -15.96 7.61
C ARG A 183 -3.02 -17.00 8.51
N THR A 184 -3.34 -16.95 9.80
CA THR A 184 -2.81 -17.89 10.79
C THR A 184 -3.74 -18.06 11.97
N SER A 185 -3.71 -19.23 12.61
CA SER A 185 -4.44 -19.50 13.85
C SER A 185 -3.54 -19.57 15.09
N ASP A 186 -2.24 -19.79 14.91
CA ASP A 186 -1.28 -20.01 16.01
C ASP A 186 0.00 -19.18 15.86
N GLY A 187 0.09 -18.36 14.81
CA GLY A 187 1.27 -17.57 14.47
C GLY A 187 2.44 -18.40 13.93
N VAL A 188 2.38 -19.73 13.95
CA VAL A 188 3.47 -20.63 13.51
C VAL A 188 3.17 -21.17 12.12
N ARG A 189 1.94 -21.61 11.89
CA ARG A 189 1.44 -22.11 10.60
C ARG A 189 0.72 -20.97 9.90
N LEU A 190 1.32 -20.51 8.81
CA LEU A 190 0.78 -19.46 7.96
C LEU A 190 0.26 -20.09 6.66
N GLU A 191 -0.86 -19.59 6.18
CA GLU A 191 -1.29 -19.79 4.78
C GLU A 191 -1.04 -18.46 4.06
N VAL A 192 -0.06 -18.44 3.15
CA VAL A 192 0.43 -17.21 2.51
C VAL A 192 0.02 -17.20 1.04
N GLU A 193 -0.75 -16.18 0.65
CA GLU A 193 -1.19 -15.95 -0.72
C GLU A 193 -0.06 -15.34 -1.56
N LEU A 194 0.52 -16.14 -2.45
CA LEU A 194 1.60 -15.73 -3.34
C LEU A 194 1.24 -16.03 -4.80
N GLY A 195 1.99 -15.47 -5.74
CA GLY A 195 1.75 -15.73 -7.17
C GLY A 195 1.90 -17.22 -7.50
N ALA A 196 0.89 -17.81 -8.13
CA ALA A 196 0.86 -19.21 -8.56
C ALA A 196 1.98 -19.52 -9.56
N PRO A 197 2.38 -20.80 -9.74
CA PRO A 197 3.23 -21.18 -10.87
C PRO A 197 2.52 -20.85 -12.19
N PRO A 198 3.28 -20.47 -13.24
CA PRO A 198 2.72 -20.23 -14.56
C PRO A 198 2.05 -21.51 -15.11
N GLU A 199 1.06 -21.34 -15.97
CA GLU A 199 0.47 -22.47 -16.69
C GLU A 199 1.53 -23.14 -17.56
N PRO A 200 1.61 -24.49 -17.55
CA PRO A 200 2.52 -25.22 -18.41
C PRO A 200 2.16 -24.96 -19.87
N CYS A 201 3.19 -24.87 -20.71
CA CYS A 201 3.00 -24.85 -22.16
C CYS A 201 2.60 -26.26 -22.64
N GLU A 202 2.03 -26.34 -23.84
CA GLU A 202 1.63 -27.62 -24.41
C GLU A 202 2.85 -28.55 -24.54
N GLY A 203 2.77 -29.72 -23.90
CA GLY A 203 3.84 -30.72 -23.90
C GLY A 203 4.86 -30.60 -22.77
N ASP A 204 4.89 -29.48 -22.04
CA ASP A 204 5.81 -29.29 -20.92
C ASP A 204 5.25 -29.86 -19.60
N PRO A 205 6.11 -30.39 -18.71
CA PRO A 205 5.70 -30.71 -17.34
C PRO A 205 5.35 -29.42 -16.56
N PRO A 206 4.39 -29.47 -15.62
CA PRO A 206 4.07 -28.32 -14.79
C PRO A 206 5.24 -27.94 -13.87
N ALA A 207 5.60 -26.65 -13.86
CA ALA A 207 6.45 -26.10 -12.83
C ALA A 207 5.69 -25.99 -11.49
N THR A 208 6.40 -26.09 -10.38
CA THR A 208 5.86 -25.85 -9.04
C THR A 208 6.54 -24.62 -8.44
N LYS A 209 5.93 -24.06 -7.39
CA LYS A 209 6.56 -23.04 -6.56
C LYS A 209 6.64 -23.55 -5.13
N GLU A 210 7.80 -23.36 -4.52
CA GLU A 210 8.07 -23.73 -3.14
C GLU A 210 8.33 -22.44 -2.33
N PRO A 211 7.69 -22.26 -1.17
CA PRO A 211 7.97 -21.10 -0.34
C PRO A 211 9.40 -21.18 0.24
N VAL A 212 10.10 -20.06 0.21
CA VAL A 212 11.41 -19.90 0.85
C VAL A 212 11.25 -18.92 2.00
N VAL A 213 11.72 -19.28 3.19
CA VAL A 213 11.50 -18.49 4.41
C VAL A 213 12.84 -18.13 5.03
N THR A 214 13.03 -16.84 5.31
CA THR A 214 14.16 -16.32 6.10
C THR A 214 13.60 -15.63 7.34
N GLU A 215 13.90 -16.16 8.52
CA GLU A 215 13.44 -15.60 9.79
C GLU A 215 14.53 -14.78 10.47
N THR A 216 14.14 -13.61 10.98
CA THR A 216 14.97 -12.76 11.84
C THR A 216 14.24 -12.47 13.15
N GLU A 217 14.87 -11.68 14.01
CA GLU A 217 14.26 -11.21 15.26
C GLU A 217 13.14 -10.19 15.00
N THR A 218 13.19 -9.42 13.91
CA THR A 218 12.25 -8.33 13.62
C THR A 218 11.26 -8.63 12.51
N SER A 219 11.60 -9.56 11.61
CA SER A 219 10.78 -9.89 10.44
C SER A 219 10.91 -11.35 10.00
N VAL A 220 9.96 -11.78 9.19
CA VAL A 220 9.96 -13.03 8.45
C VAL A 220 9.82 -12.67 6.97
N VAL A 221 10.86 -12.96 6.19
CA VAL A 221 10.85 -12.75 4.74
C VAL A 221 10.40 -14.04 4.07
N ILE A 222 9.40 -13.95 3.20
CA ILE A 222 8.87 -15.07 2.41
C ILE A 222 9.05 -14.77 0.94
N GLY A 223 9.70 -15.69 0.23
CA GLY A 223 9.77 -15.73 -1.22
C GLY A 223 9.16 -16.99 -1.78
N VAL A 224 9.20 -17.12 -3.10
CA VAL A 224 8.86 -18.35 -3.81
C VAL A 224 9.98 -18.73 -4.77
N ARG A 225 10.40 -19.98 -4.70
CA ARG A 225 11.31 -20.56 -5.68
C ARG A 225 10.53 -21.42 -6.66
N THR A 226 10.66 -21.13 -7.95
CA THR A 226 10.10 -21.98 -9.00
C THR A 226 10.98 -23.22 -9.17
N VAL A 227 10.36 -24.40 -9.20
CA VAL A 227 11.00 -25.69 -9.44
C VAL A 227 10.42 -26.32 -10.71
N GLY A 228 11.30 -26.79 -11.59
CA GLY A 228 10.94 -27.31 -12.91
C GLY A 228 11.12 -26.29 -14.04
N THR A 229 10.76 -26.70 -15.26
CA THR A 229 10.92 -25.88 -16.46
C THR A 229 9.71 -24.98 -16.65
N VAL A 230 9.95 -23.68 -16.83
CA VAL A 230 8.92 -22.74 -17.26
C VAL A 230 9.04 -22.60 -18.78
N GLY A 231 8.12 -23.22 -19.52
CA GLY A 231 8.12 -23.17 -20.97
C GLY A 231 7.95 -21.76 -21.55
N GLU A 232 8.31 -21.59 -22.82
CA GLU A 232 8.14 -20.35 -23.57
C GLU A 232 6.93 -20.46 -24.52
N CYS A 233 5.78 -20.00 -24.07
CA CYS A 233 4.56 -19.92 -24.89
C CYS A 233 3.80 -18.64 -24.59
N ALA A 234 2.91 -18.25 -25.50
CA ALA A 234 2.02 -17.12 -25.28
C ALA A 234 1.10 -17.39 -24.07
N ARG A 235 1.21 -16.53 -23.05
CA ARG A 235 0.41 -16.62 -21.82
C ARG A 235 -0.49 -15.40 -21.69
N ARG A 236 -1.62 -15.57 -21.00
CA ARG A 236 -2.44 -14.43 -20.58
C ARG A 236 -1.70 -13.69 -19.47
N ALA A 237 -1.62 -12.37 -19.57
CA ALA A 237 -1.14 -11.50 -18.50
C ALA A 237 -2.20 -11.38 -17.39
N MET A 238 -2.52 -12.50 -16.74
CA MET A 238 -3.48 -12.56 -15.65
C MET A 238 -2.76 -12.99 -14.38
N TYR A 239 -2.82 -12.15 -13.35
CA TYR A 239 -2.30 -12.51 -12.05
C TYR A 239 -3.14 -13.64 -11.45
N ARG A 240 -2.47 -14.75 -11.11
CA ARG A 240 -3.07 -15.90 -10.43
C ARG A 240 -2.36 -16.05 -9.10
N PHE A 241 -3.12 -16.17 -8.03
CA PHE A 241 -2.58 -16.44 -6.70
C PHE A 241 -2.86 -17.88 -6.27
N GLN A 242 -2.08 -18.35 -5.30
CA GLN A 242 -2.24 -19.62 -4.61
C GLN A 242 -1.81 -19.45 -3.15
N TYR A 243 -2.48 -20.14 -2.23
CA TYR A 243 -2.04 -20.21 -0.84
C TYR A 243 -0.95 -21.28 -0.68
N TYR A 244 0.16 -20.88 -0.07
CA TYR A 244 1.28 -21.75 0.26
C TYR A 244 1.32 -21.95 1.78
N PRO A 245 1.32 -23.20 2.27
CA PRO A 245 1.50 -23.46 3.68
C PRO A 245 2.95 -23.19 4.07
N VAL A 246 3.14 -22.36 5.08
CA VAL A 246 4.45 -21.97 5.61
C VAL A 246 4.48 -22.26 7.11
N THR A 247 5.54 -22.94 7.57
CA THR A 247 5.75 -23.22 8.99
C THR A 247 6.98 -22.47 9.48
N LEU A 248 6.79 -21.61 10.45
CA LEU A 248 7.85 -20.84 11.11
C LEU A 248 8.51 -21.65 12.24
N SER A 249 9.76 -21.35 12.54
CA SER A 249 10.50 -21.89 13.68
C SER A 249 10.02 -21.34 15.03
N LYS A 250 9.42 -20.14 15.02
CA LYS A 250 8.77 -19.49 16.16
C LYS A 250 7.49 -18.79 15.71
N PRO A 251 6.50 -18.56 16.60
CA PRO A 251 5.32 -17.78 16.26
C PRO A 251 5.70 -16.40 15.70
N LEU A 252 5.03 -15.92 14.65
CA LEU A 252 5.26 -14.63 14.01
C LEU A 252 5.31 -13.51 15.06
N GLY A 253 4.35 -13.51 15.98
CA GLY A 253 4.33 -12.60 17.12
C GLY A 253 4.31 -11.14 16.67
N ALA A 254 5.24 -10.34 17.18
CA ALA A 254 5.37 -8.93 16.81
C ALA A 254 6.13 -8.67 15.50
N ARG A 255 6.66 -9.71 14.85
CA ARG A 255 7.47 -9.57 13.63
C ARG A 255 6.59 -9.25 12.42
N LEU A 256 7.16 -8.53 11.46
CA LEU A 256 6.50 -8.31 10.18
C LEU A 256 6.68 -9.50 9.24
N LEU A 257 5.64 -9.80 8.46
CA LEU A 257 5.75 -10.70 7.32
C LEU A 257 6.05 -9.85 6.07
N VAL A 258 7.11 -10.19 5.34
CA VAL A 258 7.62 -9.38 4.22
C VAL A 258 7.76 -10.26 2.98
N PHE A 259 7.31 -9.79 1.83
CA PHE A 259 7.51 -10.49 0.56
C PHE A 259 8.92 -10.22 0.02
N GLU A 260 9.63 -11.26 -0.42
CA GLU A 260 11.02 -11.15 -0.85
C GLU A 260 11.19 -10.31 -2.13
N GLU A 261 10.28 -10.44 -3.10
CA GLU A 261 10.46 -9.89 -4.46
C GLU A 261 10.42 -8.35 -4.48
N ASP A 262 9.51 -7.76 -3.71
CA ASP A 262 9.27 -6.31 -3.71
C ASP A 262 9.41 -5.66 -2.33
N SER A 263 9.79 -6.44 -1.31
CA SER A 263 9.91 -6.00 0.09
C SER A 263 8.62 -5.41 0.68
N THR A 264 7.46 -5.72 0.11
CA THR A 264 6.16 -5.29 0.65
C THR A 264 5.82 -6.06 1.91
N ILE A 265 5.03 -5.43 2.80
CA ILE A 265 4.54 -6.09 4.01
C ILE A 265 3.29 -6.88 3.66
N ILE A 266 3.27 -8.15 4.03
CA ILE A 266 2.12 -9.05 3.85
C ILE A 266 1.24 -8.92 5.11
N PRO A 267 0.01 -8.38 5.03
CA PRO A 267 -0.94 -8.43 6.13
C PRO A 267 -1.20 -9.87 6.60
N VAL A 268 -1.17 -10.09 7.91
CA VAL A 268 -1.47 -11.38 8.53
C VAL A 268 -2.73 -11.28 9.38
N ALA A 269 -3.82 -11.87 8.90
CA ALA A 269 -5.08 -11.93 9.61
C ALA A 269 -5.22 -13.22 10.45
N PRO A 270 -6.04 -13.22 11.51
CA PRO A 270 -6.47 -14.46 12.13
C PRO A 270 -7.31 -15.30 11.15
N ASN A 271 -7.18 -16.63 11.23
CA ASN A 271 -8.02 -17.60 10.51
C ASN A 271 -9.49 -17.59 10.95
#